data_AF-U4KK71-F1
#
_entry.id   AF-U4KK71-F1
#
_cell.length_a   1.000
_cell.length_b   1.000
_cell.length_c   1.000
_cell.angle_alpha   90.00
_cell.angle_beta   90.00
_cell.angle_gamma   90.00
#
_symmetry.space_group_name_H-M   'P 1'
#
loop_
_entity.id
_entity.type
_entity.pdbx_description
1 polymer ?
#
loop_
_entity_poly.entity_id
_entity_poly.type
_entity_poly.pdbx_seq_one_letter_code
_entity_poly.pdbx_strand_id
1 'polypeptide(L)'
;MKKIAIICLTLVLSLALVGCNEKERTFEEDDIIYYQERDYSSIIGLTEEGKKKKHIILKDEVRNQEVRIGRRPIRFPVAPHLEGELESENVEKVYIMWTSNRNTNVLSLENLPKVKKFFYISIDAPGIIERKYFESIDMDGVYNANDGIFEPDYECRFYFANVSYRLNYEETLKKDFYFIDDYDDELIDFIPKNPIREGYEFKGWYKEKECLNLWDFKEDKVNKKKYDDNQKYVYEETILYAGWDKKN
;
A
#
# COMPACT_ATOMS: atom_id res chain seq x y z
N MET A 1 20.12 -57.89 -14.10
CA MET A 1 19.37 -56.69 -14.57
C MET A 1 18.09 -56.50 -13.75
N LYS A 2 18.15 -56.00 -12.50
CA LYS A 2 16.95 -55.65 -11.69
C LYS A 2 17.17 -54.53 -10.64
N LYS A 3 18.35 -53.89 -10.58
CA LYS A 3 18.66 -52.88 -9.55
C LYS A 3 18.63 -51.41 -10.04
N ILE A 4 18.40 -51.17 -11.33
CA ILE A 4 18.42 -49.81 -11.90
C ILE A 4 17.03 -49.16 -11.98
N ALA A 5 15.94 -49.95 -11.90
CA ALA A 5 14.58 -49.43 -12.04
C ALA A 5 14.00 -48.73 -10.77
N ILE A 6 14.61 -48.90 -9.60
CA ILE A 6 14.08 -48.36 -8.34
C ILE A 6 14.56 -46.91 -8.08
N ILE A 7 15.73 -46.52 -8.60
CA ILE A 7 16.29 -45.18 -8.38
C ILE A 7 15.58 -44.12 -9.25
N CYS A 8 15.09 -44.49 -10.44
CA CYS A 8 14.31 -43.56 -11.27
C CYS A 8 12.89 -43.33 -10.74
N LEU A 9 12.29 -44.31 -10.05
CA LEU A 9 10.92 -44.17 -9.53
C LEU A 9 10.88 -43.29 -8.26
N THR A 10 11.93 -43.31 -7.44
CA THR A 10 12.04 -42.43 -6.26
C THR A 10 12.37 -40.99 -6.64
N LEU A 11 13.15 -40.75 -7.69
CA LEU A 11 13.44 -39.39 -8.20
C LEU A 11 12.22 -38.73 -8.84
N VAL A 12 11.35 -39.50 -9.51
CA VAL A 12 10.13 -38.97 -10.13
C VAL A 12 9.05 -38.68 -9.09
N LEU A 13 8.97 -39.45 -7.99
CA LEU A 13 8.04 -39.18 -6.89
C LEU A 13 8.43 -37.94 -6.06
N SER A 14 9.72 -37.65 -5.88
CA SER A 14 10.16 -36.46 -5.14
C SER A 14 9.92 -35.15 -5.90
N LEU A 15 9.97 -35.19 -7.24
CA LEU A 15 9.64 -34.04 -8.09
C LEU A 15 8.12 -33.74 -8.14
N ALA A 16 7.27 -34.75 -7.96
CA ALA A 16 5.82 -34.56 -7.89
C ALA A 16 5.33 -33.94 -6.56
N LEU A 17 6.10 -34.09 -5.47
CA LEU A 17 5.75 -33.55 -4.15
C LEU A 17 6.08 -32.06 -3.98
N VAL A 18 7.00 -31.51 -4.76
CA VAL A 18 7.35 -30.07 -4.70
C VAL A 18 6.22 -29.22 -5.30
N GLY A 19 5.52 -29.72 -6.32
CA GLY A 19 4.46 -28.98 -7.02
C GLY A 19 3.10 -28.93 -6.30
N CYS A 20 2.80 -29.87 -5.40
CA CYS A 20 1.52 -29.87 -4.68
C CYS A 20 1.46 -28.83 -3.54
N ASN A 21 2.60 -28.33 -3.06
CA ASN A 21 2.68 -27.47 -1.87
C ASN A 21 2.67 -25.96 -2.17
N GLU A 22 2.82 -25.56 -3.44
CA GLU A 22 2.85 -24.13 -3.83
C GLU A 22 1.45 -23.52 -3.91
N LYS A 23 0.45 -24.25 -4.42
CA LYS A 23 -0.95 -23.77 -4.46
C LYS A 23 -1.58 -23.61 -3.08
N GLU A 24 -1.09 -24.35 -2.08
CA GLU A 24 -1.61 -24.29 -0.70
C GLU A 24 -1.22 -23.01 0.05
N ARG A 25 -0.24 -22.26 -0.46
CA ARG A 25 0.28 -21.04 0.18
C ARG A 25 -0.19 -19.76 -0.48
N THR A 26 -0.80 -19.83 -1.65
CA THR A 26 -1.43 -18.68 -2.30
C THR A 26 -2.79 -18.42 -1.70
N PHE A 27 -3.10 -17.16 -1.41
CA PHE A 27 -4.42 -16.76 -0.95
C PHE A 27 -4.76 -15.35 -1.43
N GLU A 28 -6.06 -15.09 -1.55
CA GLU A 28 -6.58 -13.76 -1.83
C GLU A 28 -7.04 -13.11 -0.53
N GLU A 29 -6.75 -11.82 -0.37
CA GLU A 29 -7.37 -11.00 0.68
C GLU A 29 -7.61 -9.59 0.14
N ASP A 30 -8.85 -9.13 0.25
CA ASP A 30 -9.32 -7.90 -0.39
C ASP A 30 -9.00 -7.91 -1.90
N ASP A 31 -8.18 -6.97 -2.36
CA ASP A 31 -7.89 -6.73 -3.77
C ASP A 31 -6.58 -7.39 -4.23
N ILE A 32 -5.90 -8.10 -3.32
CA ILE A 32 -4.52 -8.56 -3.49
C ILE A 32 -4.42 -10.08 -3.42
N ILE A 33 -3.59 -10.63 -4.28
CA ILE A 33 -3.17 -12.03 -4.24
C ILE A 33 -1.82 -12.10 -3.52
N TYR A 34 -1.76 -12.91 -2.48
CA TYR A 34 -0.57 -13.13 -1.66
C TYR A 34 -0.03 -14.55 -1.81
N TYR A 35 1.26 -14.71 -1.56
CA TYR A 35 1.89 -15.99 -1.29
C TYR A 35 2.46 -15.99 0.13
N GLN A 36 2.07 -16.98 0.94
CA GLN A 36 2.53 -17.12 2.31
C GLN A 36 3.95 -17.72 2.38
N GLU A 37 4.89 -16.94 2.90
CA GLU A 37 6.23 -17.40 3.25
C GLU A 37 6.39 -17.53 4.76
N ARG A 38 7.57 -18.01 5.17
CA ARG A 38 7.89 -18.22 6.59
C ARG A 38 7.75 -16.93 7.41
N ASP A 39 8.30 -15.83 6.89
CA ASP A 39 8.45 -14.59 7.64
C ASP A 39 7.58 -13.46 7.08
N TYR A 40 7.09 -13.58 5.84
CA TYR A 40 6.33 -12.54 5.14
C TYR A 40 5.16 -13.12 4.35
N SER A 41 4.20 -12.26 4.03
CA SER A 41 3.20 -12.47 2.99
C SER A 41 3.58 -11.65 1.76
N SER A 42 4.00 -12.31 0.68
CA SER A 42 4.45 -11.62 -0.53
C SER A 42 3.29 -11.31 -1.45
N ILE A 43 3.14 -10.06 -1.85
CA ILE A 43 2.20 -9.63 -2.89
C ILE A 43 2.68 -10.23 -4.22
N ILE A 44 1.81 -11.02 -4.84
CA ILE A 44 2.10 -11.66 -6.13
C ILE A 44 1.17 -11.23 -7.26
N GLY A 45 0.17 -10.39 -6.99
CA GLY A 45 -0.71 -9.81 -8.01
C GLY A 45 -1.95 -9.15 -7.43
N LEU A 46 -2.83 -8.69 -8.32
CA LEU A 46 -4.17 -8.21 -8.00
C LEU A 46 -5.21 -9.31 -8.26
N THR A 47 -6.25 -9.36 -7.44
CA THR A 47 -7.44 -10.18 -7.73
C THR A 47 -8.19 -9.61 -8.94
N GLU A 48 -9.09 -10.37 -9.55
CA GLU A 48 -9.90 -9.88 -10.67
C GLU A 48 -10.78 -8.67 -10.28
N GLU A 49 -11.20 -8.57 -9.02
CA GLU A 49 -11.89 -7.38 -8.52
C GLU A 49 -10.91 -6.22 -8.27
N GLY A 50 -9.72 -6.50 -7.72
CA GLY A 50 -8.67 -5.50 -7.56
C GLY A 50 -8.29 -4.83 -8.90
N LYS A 51 -8.16 -5.62 -9.97
CA LYS A 51 -7.86 -5.13 -11.33
C LYS A 51 -8.89 -4.12 -11.86
N LYS A 52 -10.12 -4.14 -11.36
CA LYS A 52 -11.20 -3.21 -11.78
C LYS A 52 -11.19 -1.89 -11.01
N LYS A 53 -10.45 -1.81 -9.90
CA LYS A 53 -10.43 -0.62 -9.04
C LYS A 53 -9.45 0.44 -9.56
N LYS A 54 -9.79 1.70 -9.28
CA LYS A 54 -8.91 2.87 -9.46
C LYS A 54 -7.87 3.01 -8.34
N HIS A 55 -8.14 2.39 -7.20
CA HIS A 55 -7.38 2.59 -5.97
C HIS A 55 -7.04 1.23 -5.36
N ILE A 56 -5.76 1.01 -5.05
CA ILE A 56 -5.29 -0.22 -4.41
C ILE A 56 -4.55 0.11 -3.13
N ILE A 57 -4.85 -0.64 -2.08
CA ILE A 57 -4.17 -0.54 -0.78
C ILE A 57 -3.26 -1.75 -0.59
N LEU A 58 -1.97 -1.49 -0.39
CA LEU A 58 -0.99 -2.45 0.05
C LEU A 58 -0.85 -2.33 1.57
N LYS A 59 -1.50 -3.26 2.29
CA LYS A 59 -1.51 -3.29 3.76
C LYS A 59 -0.11 -3.51 4.35
N ASP A 60 0.06 -3.08 5.60
CA ASP A 60 1.26 -3.36 6.39
C ASP A 60 1.43 -4.83 6.73
N GLU A 61 0.32 -5.48 7.08
CA GLU A 61 0.26 -6.82 7.61
C GLU A 61 -0.97 -7.54 7.05
N VAL A 62 -0.84 -8.85 6.86
CA VAL A 62 -1.93 -9.74 6.50
C VAL A 62 -1.74 -11.08 7.19
N ARG A 63 -2.80 -11.61 7.81
CA ARG A 63 -2.77 -12.87 8.59
C ARG A 63 -1.63 -12.94 9.63
N ASN A 64 -1.43 -11.85 10.35
CA ASN A 64 -0.38 -11.69 11.37
C ASN A 64 1.07 -11.80 10.81
N GLN A 65 1.27 -11.46 9.54
CA GLN A 65 2.58 -11.45 8.89
C GLN A 65 2.77 -10.18 8.07
N GLU A 66 3.96 -9.57 8.19
CA GLU A 66 4.33 -8.38 7.41
C GLU A 66 4.23 -8.67 5.90
N VAL A 67 3.70 -7.69 5.17
CA VAL A 67 3.53 -7.77 3.72
C VAL A 67 4.76 -7.22 3.01
N ARG A 68 5.22 -7.88 1.95
CA ARG A 68 6.26 -7.36 1.03
C ARG A 68 5.85 -7.48 -0.43
N ILE A 69 6.57 -6.84 -1.34
CA ILE A 69 6.33 -6.94 -2.79
C ILE A 69 7.20 -8.03 -3.40
N GLY A 70 6.53 -8.93 -4.11
CA GLY A 70 7.11 -10.03 -4.84
C GLY A 70 7.89 -11.02 -4.00
N ARG A 71 8.24 -12.13 -4.61
CA ARG A 71 9.13 -13.14 -4.05
C ARG A 71 10.06 -13.67 -5.13
N ARG A 72 11.19 -14.23 -4.71
CA ARG A 72 12.16 -14.87 -5.62
C ARG A 72 12.26 -16.35 -5.24
N PRO A 73 11.42 -17.24 -5.82
CA PRO A 73 11.52 -18.65 -5.55
C PRO A 73 12.89 -19.19 -6.02
N ILE A 74 13.55 -19.94 -5.15
CA ILE A 74 14.77 -20.66 -5.51
C ILE A 74 14.34 -21.94 -6.23
N ARG A 75 14.32 -21.92 -7.56
CA ARG A 75 14.01 -23.09 -8.39
C ARG A 75 15.23 -23.53 -9.18
N PHE A 76 16.12 -24.33 -8.59
CA PHE A 76 17.19 -24.97 -9.37
C PHE A 76 16.58 -25.97 -10.38
N PRO A 77 16.96 -25.99 -11.68
CA PRO A 77 18.08 -25.29 -12.33
C PRO A 77 17.70 -23.98 -13.04
N VAL A 78 16.48 -23.47 -12.83
CA VAL A 78 15.98 -22.24 -13.46
C VAL A 78 16.52 -21.03 -12.71
N ALA A 79 16.87 -19.97 -13.44
CA ALA A 79 17.18 -18.70 -12.80
C ALA A 79 15.99 -18.25 -11.93
N PRO A 80 16.22 -17.76 -10.71
CA PRO A 80 15.14 -17.20 -9.91
C PRO A 80 14.49 -16.06 -10.70
N HIS A 81 13.19 -16.17 -10.95
CA HIS A 81 12.38 -15.10 -11.52
C HIS A 81 11.69 -14.36 -10.37
N LEU A 82 11.40 -13.07 -10.57
CA LEU A 82 10.58 -12.33 -9.62
C LEU A 82 9.13 -12.75 -9.85
N GLU A 83 8.48 -13.28 -8.82
CA GLU A 83 7.04 -13.50 -8.83
C GLU A 83 6.40 -12.37 -8.04
N GLY A 84 5.64 -11.51 -8.69
CA GLY A 84 4.79 -10.51 -8.04
C GLY A 84 4.81 -9.14 -8.69
N GLU A 85 4.09 -9.06 -9.80
CA GLU A 85 3.80 -7.83 -10.51
C GLU A 85 2.33 -7.49 -10.32
N LEU A 86 2.05 -6.22 -10.04
CA LEU A 86 0.69 -5.72 -10.11
C LEU A 86 0.40 -5.41 -11.58
N GLU A 87 -0.75 -5.88 -12.07
CA GLU A 87 -1.19 -5.63 -13.44
C GLU A 87 -2.61 -5.08 -13.40
N SER A 88 -2.81 -3.89 -13.96
CA SER A 88 -4.15 -3.33 -14.15
C SER A 88 -4.13 -2.12 -15.08
N GLU A 89 -5.12 -2.08 -15.97
CA GLU A 89 -5.43 -0.95 -16.85
C GLU A 89 -6.30 0.13 -16.18
N ASN A 90 -6.63 -0.02 -14.89
CA ASN A 90 -7.59 0.85 -14.18
C ASN A 90 -7.00 1.55 -12.96
N VAL A 91 -5.96 1.01 -12.34
CA VAL A 91 -5.39 1.59 -11.11
C VAL A 91 -4.75 2.94 -11.42
N GLU A 92 -5.15 3.96 -10.66
CA GLU A 92 -4.72 5.35 -10.75
C GLU A 92 -3.92 5.77 -9.50
N LYS A 93 -4.29 5.23 -8.32
CA LYS A 93 -3.61 5.48 -7.04
C LYS A 93 -3.21 4.17 -6.34
N VAL A 94 -1.99 4.14 -5.79
CA VAL A 94 -1.50 3.03 -4.95
C VAL A 94 -1.14 3.55 -3.57
N TYR A 95 -1.78 2.99 -2.54
CA TYR A 95 -1.57 3.36 -1.14
C TYR A 95 -0.74 2.29 -0.45
N ILE A 96 0.43 2.66 0.03
CA ILE A 96 1.41 1.78 0.68
C ILE A 96 1.37 2.09 2.18
N MET A 97 0.67 1.23 2.91
CA MET A 97 0.35 1.41 4.33
C MET A 97 1.40 0.83 5.26
N TRP A 98 2.63 0.66 4.79
CA TRP A 98 3.68 0.04 5.57
C TRP A 98 4.14 0.98 6.68
N THR A 99 4.62 0.44 7.81
CA THR A 99 5.12 1.27 8.93
C THR A 99 6.59 1.02 9.26
N SER A 100 7.22 0.04 8.59
CA SER A 100 8.60 -0.37 8.81
C SER A 100 9.30 -0.71 7.49
N ASN A 101 10.62 -0.51 7.45
CA ASN A 101 11.45 -1.03 6.38
C ASN A 101 11.44 -2.56 6.42
N ARG A 102 11.25 -3.17 5.26
CA ARG A 102 11.27 -4.62 5.06
C ARG A 102 12.00 -4.93 3.77
N ASN A 103 12.61 -6.11 3.70
CA ASN A 103 13.36 -6.56 2.52
C ASN A 103 12.40 -6.92 1.37
N THR A 104 11.80 -5.90 0.78
CA THR A 104 10.87 -5.96 -0.34
C THR A 104 11.59 -5.83 -1.67
N ASN A 105 11.00 -6.37 -2.74
CA ASN A 105 11.43 -5.99 -4.09
C ASN A 105 10.84 -4.63 -4.47
N VAL A 106 11.39 -4.07 -5.56
CA VAL A 106 10.85 -2.90 -6.25
C VAL A 106 9.51 -3.27 -6.89
N LEU A 107 8.54 -2.35 -6.82
CA LEU A 107 7.30 -2.45 -7.58
C LEU A 107 7.55 -2.06 -9.04
N SER A 108 7.35 -2.99 -9.97
CA SER A 108 7.31 -2.63 -11.39
C SER A 108 6.04 -1.84 -11.69
N LEU A 109 6.19 -0.74 -12.43
CA LEU A 109 5.07 0.09 -12.88
C LEU A 109 4.70 -0.15 -14.35
N GLU A 110 5.45 -1.01 -15.05
CA GLU A 110 5.28 -1.27 -16.49
C GLU A 110 3.88 -1.82 -16.82
N ASN A 111 3.29 -2.57 -15.89
CA ASN A 111 1.97 -3.19 -16.02
C ASN A 111 0.85 -2.36 -15.33
N LEU A 112 1.14 -1.10 -14.98
CA LEU A 112 0.22 -0.17 -14.31
C LEU A 112 0.16 1.17 -15.07
N PRO A 113 -0.24 1.18 -16.35
CA PRO A 113 -0.06 2.32 -17.25
C PRO A 113 -0.84 3.59 -16.86
N LYS A 114 -1.84 3.48 -15.96
CA LYS A 114 -2.65 4.63 -15.51
C LYS A 114 -2.30 5.12 -14.11
N VAL A 115 -1.33 4.51 -13.42
CA VAL A 115 -0.98 4.95 -12.07
C VAL A 115 -0.27 6.29 -12.13
N LYS A 116 -0.83 7.26 -11.40
CA LYS A 116 -0.31 8.63 -11.32
C LYS A 116 0.17 9.01 -9.93
N LYS A 117 -0.40 8.43 -8.87
CA LYS A 117 -0.07 8.81 -7.49
C LYS A 117 0.25 7.61 -6.62
N PHE A 118 1.28 7.75 -5.80
CA PHE A 118 1.63 6.81 -4.75
C PHE A 118 1.58 7.47 -3.39
N PHE A 119 1.10 6.75 -2.39
CA PHE A 119 0.96 7.27 -1.03
C PHE A 119 1.72 6.38 -0.06
N TYR A 120 2.58 6.96 0.76
CA TYR A 120 3.33 6.27 1.81
C TYR A 120 2.94 6.83 3.16
N ILE A 121 2.36 5.98 4.01
CA ILE A 121 2.10 6.35 5.40
C ILE A 121 3.36 6.24 6.28
N SER A 122 4.33 5.43 5.85
CA SER A 122 5.60 5.21 6.56
C SER A 122 6.59 6.34 6.39
N ILE A 123 7.34 6.54 7.47
CA ILE A 123 8.52 7.40 7.56
C ILE A 123 9.80 6.68 7.11
N ASP A 124 9.82 5.35 7.20
CA ASP A 124 11.03 4.52 7.08
C ASP A 124 10.98 3.54 5.91
N ALA A 125 10.01 3.67 4.99
CA ALA A 125 9.91 2.80 3.82
C ALA A 125 10.91 3.24 2.73
N PRO A 126 11.97 2.46 2.42
CA PRO A 126 12.86 2.80 1.33
C PRO A 126 12.10 2.72 -0.01
N GLY A 127 12.54 3.54 -0.97
CA GLY A 127 11.92 3.68 -2.30
C GLY A 127 11.59 2.34 -2.95
N ILE A 128 10.32 1.98 -2.90
CA ILE A 128 9.74 0.81 -3.57
C ILE A 128 9.68 1.06 -5.08
N ILE A 129 9.64 2.33 -5.47
CA ILE A 129 9.57 2.78 -6.85
C ILE A 129 10.97 3.24 -7.26
N GLU A 130 11.50 2.65 -8.33
CA GLU A 130 12.80 3.04 -8.88
C GLU A 130 12.77 4.45 -9.46
N ARG A 131 13.87 5.19 -9.27
CA ARG A 131 14.05 6.57 -9.77
C ARG A 131 13.77 6.71 -11.27
N LYS A 132 14.07 5.69 -12.06
CA LYS A 132 13.86 5.70 -13.52
C LYS A 132 12.39 5.96 -13.89
N TYR A 133 11.43 5.52 -13.07
CA TYR A 133 10.00 5.66 -13.35
C TYR A 133 9.52 7.10 -13.21
N PHE A 134 10.18 7.91 -12.39
CA PHE A 134 9.84 9.32 -12.20
C PHE A 134 10.14 10.15 -13.45
N GLU A 135 11.08 9.68 -14.28
CA GLU A 135 11.47 10.32 -15.54
C GLU A 135 10.72 9.74 -16.75
N SER A 136 10.30 8.46 -16.69
CA SER A 136 9.74 7.73 -17.83
C SER A 136 8.22 7.56 -17.83
N ILE A 137 7.55 7.77 -16.70
CA ILE A 137 6.09 7.61 -16.56
C ILE A 137 5.45 8.98 -16.32
N ASP A 138 4.24 9.18 -16.89
CA ASP A 138 3.35 10.32 -16.60
C ASP A 138 2.75 10.18 -15.18
N MET A 139 3.62 10.27 -14.17
CA MET A 139 3.29 10.18 -12.76
C MET A 139 3.20 11.59 -12.15
N ASP A 140 2.13 11.87 -11.41
CA ASP A 140 1.96 13.14 -10.70
C ASP A 140 2.94 13.23 -9.53
N GLY A 141 3.09 12.17 -8.73
CA GLY A 141 4.03 12.19 -7.60
C GLY A 141 3.92 11.03 -6.61
N VAL A 142 4.87 11.05 -5.67
CA VAL A 142 4.87 10.25 -4.45
C VAL A 142 4.54 11.17 -3.28
N TYR A 143 3.52 10.81 -2.51
CA TYR A 143 2.98 11.61 -1.43
C TYR A 143 3.22 10.91 -0.10
N ASN A 144 3.85 11.61 0.84
CA ASN A 144 4.18 11.09 2.16
C ASN A 144 3.32 11.76 3.22
N ALA A 145 3.14 11.07 4.33
CA ALA A 145 2.64 11.66 5.56
C ALA A 145 3.61 12.78 6.04
N ASN A 146 3.06 13.91 6.51
CA ASN A 146 3.87 14.93 7.16
C ASN A 146 4.13 14.56 8.63
N ASP A 147 5.14 13.73 8.82
CA ASP A 147 5.49 13.13 10.09
C ASP A 147 6.58 13.87 10.88
N GLY A 148 7.12 14.96 10.31
CA GLY A 148 8.19 15.77 10.87
C GLY A 148 9.61 15.23 10.66
N ILE A 149 9.78 14.18 9.85
CA ILE A 149 11.08 13.59 9.50
C ILE A 149 11.36 13.72 8.01
N PHE A 150 10.35 13.49 7.16
CA PHE A 150 10.48 13.65 5.72
C PHE A 150 10.42 15.14 5.31
N GLU A 151 11.15 15.51 4.26
CA GLU A 151 11.06 16.84 3.62
C GLU A 151 10.75 16.65 2.13
N PRO A 152 9.80 17.41 1.55
CA PRO A 152 9.39 17.25 0.16
C PRO A 152 10.50 17.65 -0.82
N ASP A 153 10.71 16.81 -1.83
CA ASP A 153 11.60 17.04 -2.96
C ASP A 153 10.76 17.20 -4.24
N TYR A 154 10.46 18.46 -4.57
CA TYR A 154 9.58 18.82 -5.69
C TYR A 154 10.18 18.46 -7.05
N GLU A 155 11.51 18.48 -7.18
CA GLU A 155 12.21 18.09 -8.40
C GLU A 155 12.06 16.60 -8.68
N CYS A 156 12.11 15.79 -7.61
CA CYS A 156 11.88 14.35 -7.70
C CYS A 156 10.39 13.96 -7.55
N ARG A 157 9.47 14.93 -7.55
CA ARG A 157 8.01 14.73 -7.37
C ARG A 157 7.64 14.01 -6.07
N PHE A 158 8.37 14.28 -4.99
CA PHE A 158 8.01 13.86 -3.64
C PHE A 158 7.36 15.01 -2.89
N TYR A 159 6.14 14.79 -2.43
CA TYR A 159 5.31 15.78 -1.77
C TYR A 159 4.84 15.27 -0.41
N PHE A 160 4.31 16.17 0.39
CA PHE A 160 3.39 15.77 1.45
C PHE A 160 1.99 15.60 0.88
N ALA A 161 1.28 14.58 1.34
CA ALA A 161 -0.16 14.46 1.18
C ALA A 161 -0.86 15.62 1.91
N ASN A 162 -1.88 16.21 1.27
CA ASN A 162 -2.63 17.33 1.84
C ASN A 162 -3.93 16.93 2.53
N VAL A 163 -4.25 15.63 2.56
CA VAL A 163 -5.28 15.05 3.40
C VAL A 163 -4.66 13.99 4.30
N SER A 164 -4.93 14.07 5.60
CA SER A 164 -4.61 13.00 6.53
C SER A 164 -5.79 12.58 7.38
N TYR A 165 -5.88 11.28 7.61
CA TYR A 165 -6.81 10.65 8.52
C TYR A 165 -6.04 10.31 9.80
N ARG A 166 -6.50 10.82 10.93
CA ARG A 166 -5.86 10.69 12.24
C ARG A 166 -6.70 9.81 13.16
N LEU A 167 -6.07 8.82 13.79
CA LEU A 167 -6.73 7.94 14.75
C LEU A 167 -7.27 8.71 15.96
N ASN A 168 -6.69 9.87 16.31
CA ASN A 168 -7.17 10.77 17.36
C ASN A 168 -7.23 10.10 18.75
N TYR A 169 -6.40 9.09 18.97
CA TYR A 169 -6.16 8.48 20.28
C TYR A 169 -4.71 8.01 20.45
N GLU A 170 -3.89 8.10 19.40
CA GLU A 170 -2.48 7.76 19.45
C GLU A 170 -1.69 8.94 20.03
N GLU A 171 -0.71 8.62 20.87
CA GLU A 171 0.04 9.65 21.60
C GLU A 171 1.15 10.28 20.76
N THR A 172 1.57 9.61 19.67
CA THR A 172 2.66 10.09 18.81
C THR A 172 2.15 10.32 17.40
N LEU A 173 2.62 11.42 16.79
CA LEU A 173 2.28 11.77 15.40
C LEU A 173 2.57 10.63 14.42
N LYS A 174 3.68 9.91 14.63
CA LYS A 174 4.10 8.75 13.85
C LYS A 174 3.06 7.61 13.86
N LYS A 175 2.36 7.41 14.96
CA LYS A 175 1.35 6.35 15.11
C LYS A 175 -0.06 6.83 14.80
N ASP A 176 -0.30 8.13 14.83
CA ASP A 176 -1.62 8.71 14.68
C ASP A 176 -2.13 8.73 13.22
N PHE A 177 -1.23 8.66 12.22
CA PHE A 177 -1.66 8.53 10.83
C PHE A 177 -2.36 7.17 10.60
N TYR A 178 -3.62 7.23 10.17
CA TYR A 178 -4.39 6.08 9.70
C TYR A 178 -4.33 5.92 8.17
N PHE A 179 -4.44 7.05 7.46
CA PHE A 179 -4.48 7.08 5.99
C PHE A 179 -4.09 8.49 5.50
N ILE A 180 -3.71 8.60 4.23
CA ILE A 180 -3.37 9.89 3.60
C ILE A 180 -3.86 9.91 2.14
N ASP A 181 -4.13 11.10 1.62
CA ASP A 181 -4.49 11.30 0.21
C ASP A 181 -4.13 12.72 -0.28
N ASP A 182 -4.36 13.00 -1.56
CA ASP A 182 -4.03 14.26 -2.22
C ASP A 182 -5.14 14.71 -3.18
N TYR A 183 -5.70 15.88 -2.90
CA TYR A 183 -6.81 16.52 -3.64
C TYR A 183 -6.57 18.01 -3.88
N ASP A 184 -7.23 18.60 -4.87
CA ASP A 184 -7.13 20.04 -5.16
C ASP A 184 -8.50 20.64 -5.56
N ASP A 185 -9.21 21.24 -4.59
CA ASP A 185 -10.57 21.80 -4.77
C ASP A 185 -11.66 20.76 -5.11
N GLU A 186 -11.50 19.56 -4.56
CA GLU A 186 -12.29 18.38 -4.88
C GLU A 186 -12.91 17.73 -3.63
N LEU A 187 -13.99 16.98 -3.84
CA LEU A 187 -14.51 16.06 -2.82
C LEU A 187 -13.55 14.87 -2.68
N ILE A 188 -13.44 14.34 -1.48
CA ILE A 188 -12.72 13.09 -1.24
C ILE A 188 -13.54 11.93 -1.82
N ASP A 189 -13.03 11.30 -2.88
CA ASP A 189 -13.69 10.20 -3.59
C ASP A 189 -13.31 8.80 -3.08
N PHE A 190 -12.18 8.68 -2.38
CA PHE A 190 -11.72 7.44 -1.78
C PHE A 190 -11.73 7.54 -0.25
N ILE A 191 -12.60 6.75 0.37
CA ILE A 191 -12.73 6.67 1.82
C ILE A 191 -12.11 5.34 2.27
N PRO A 192 -11.07 5.35 3.13
CA PRO A 192 -10.49 4.12 3.64
C PRO A 192 -11.52 3.36 4.50
N LYS A 193 -11.27 2.07 4.75
CA LYS A 193 -12.10 1.31 5.70
C LYS A 193 -12.13 2.03 7.06
N ASN A 194 -13.20 1.84 7.84
CA ASN A 194 -13.25 2.44 9.16
C ASN A 194 -12.14 1.85 10.05
N PRO A 195 -11.40 2.68 10.81
CA PRO A 195 -10.43 2.19 11.76
C PRO A 195 -11.11 1.38 12.86
N ILE A 196 -10.38 0.45 13.48
CA ILE A 196 -10.88 -0.39 14.57
C ILE A 196 -10.05 -0.11 15.81
N ARG A 197 -10.74 0.11 16.93
CA ARG A 197 -10.14 0.27 18.25
C ARG A 197 -10.85 -0.65 19.24
N GLU A 198 -10.10 -1.52 19.91
CA GLU A 198 -10.66 -2.46 20.88
C GLU A 198 -11.39 -1.73 22.01
N GLY A 199 -12.61 -2.16 22.33
CA GLY A 199 -13.44 -1.51 23.36
C GLY A 199 -14.09 -0.19 22.93
N TYR A 200 -13.95 0.24 21.67
CA TYR A 200 -14.57 1.47 21.15
C TYR A 200 -15.35 1.22 19.85
N GLU A 201 -16.28 2.11 19.56
CA GLU A 201 -17.04 2.23 18.31
C GLU A 201 -16.56 3.47 17.56
N PHE A 202 -16.25 3.33 16.27
CA PHE A 202 -15.91 4.45 15.39
C PHE A 202 -17.18 5.23 15.01
N LYS A 203 -17.18 6.55 15.22
CA LYS A 203 -18.36 7.41 15.02
C LYS A 203 -18.31 8.23 13.73
N GLY A 204 -17.14 8.36 13.12
CA GLY A 204 -16.94 9.14 11.92
C GLY A 204 -15.65 9.94 11.95
N TRP A 205 -15.45 10.71 10.90
CA TRP A 205 -14.32 11.60 10.71
C TRP A 205 -14.76 13.04 10.99
N TYR A 206 -13.97 13.78 11.76
CA TYR A 206 -14.28 15.12 12.25
C TYR A 206 -13.23 16.12 11.79
N LYS A 207 -13.64 17.39 11.67
CA LYS A 207 -12.78 18.49 11.21
C LYS A 207 -11.76 18.95 12.26
N GLU A 208 -11.99 18.60 13.52
CA GLU A 208 -11.13 18.94 14.66
C GLU A 208 -11.05 17.81 15.69
N LYS A 209 -10.01 17.86 16.53
CA LYS A 209 -9.68 16.82 17.52
C LYS A 209 -10.77 16.61 18.56
N GLU A 210 -11.49 17.67 18.89
CA GLU A 210 -12.59 17.68 19.85
C GLU A 210 -13.85 16.97 19.35
N CYS A 211 -13.87 16.59 18.07
CA CYS A 211 -14.96 15.86 17.43
C CYS A 211 -16.34 16.55 17.55
N LEU A 212 -16.42 17.83 17.22
CA LEU A 212 -17.65 18.62 17.28
C LEU A 212 -18.37 18.70 15.92
N ASN A 213 -17.61 18.76 14.83
CA ASN A 213 -18.08 18.91 13.45
C ASN A 213 -17.65 17.70 12.63
N LEU A 214 -18.63 16.92 12.17
CA LEU A 214 -18.39 15.82 11.23
C LEU A 214 -17.94 16.38 9.87
N TRP A 215 -17.01 15.68 9.23
CA TRP A 215 -16.71 15.86 7.82
C TRP A 215 -17.78 15.16 6.98
N ASP A 216 -18.46 15.90 6.11
CA ASP A 216 -19.43 15.36 5.16
C ASP A 216 -18.74 15.09 3.81
N PHE A 217 -18.44 13.83 3.52
CA PHE A 217 -17.77 13.42 2.28
C PHE A 217 -18.53 13.77 0.99
N LYS A 218 -19.81 14.16 1.07
CA LYS A 218 -20.60 14.56 -0.11
C LYS A 218 -20.58 16.07 -0.38
N GLU A 219 -20.28 16.86 0.65
CA GLU A 219 -20.42 18.33 0.59
C GLU A 219 -19.09 19.04 0.89
N ASP A 220 -18.29 18.51 1.82
CA ASP A 220 -17.01 19.09 2.22
C ASP A 220 -15.91 18.76 1.21
N LYS A 221 -15.24 19.81 0.75
CA LYS A 221 -14.12 19.72 -0.19
C LYS A 221 -12.80 19.99 0.51
N VAL A 222 -11.75 19.38 -0.03
CA VAL A 222 -10.37 19.74 0.30
C VAL A 222 -10.08 21.10 -0.30
N ASN A 223 -9.41 21.97 0.47
CA ASN A 223 -9.09 23.33 0.03
C ASN A 223 -8.24 23.30 -1.24
N LYS A 224 -8.49 24.28 -2.12
CA LYS A 224 -7.68 24.51 -3.31
C LYS A 224 -6.22 24.77 -2.92
N LYS A 225 -5.30 24.10 -3.61
CA LYS A 225 -3.86 24.28 -3.44
C LYS A 225 -3.44 25.68 -3.88
N LYS A 226 -2.47 26.21 -3.15
CA LYS A 226 -1.83 27.51 -3.42
C LYS A 226 -0.36 27.26 -3.69
N TYR A 227 0.20 27.99 -4.64
CA TYR A 227 1.60 27.85 -5.02
C TYR A 227 2.32 29.19 -4.82
N ASP A 228 3.59 29.12 -4.43
CA ASP A 228 4.46 30.30 -4.34
C ASP A 228 4.97 30.72 -5.73
N ASP A 229 5.77 31.79 -5.78
CA ASP A 229 6.33 32.35 -7.01
C ASP A 229 7.21 31.35 -7.79
N ASN A 230 7.71 30.29 -7.14
CA ASN A 230 8.52 29.22 -7.75
C ASN A 230 7.67 28.00 -8.14
N GLN A 231 6.33 28.11 -8.14
CA GLN A 231 5.39 27.01 -8.37
C GLN A 231 5.52 25.87 -7.34
N LYS A 232 6.06 26.15 -6.15
CA LYS A 232 6.09 25.19 -5.06
C LYS A 232 4.80 25.28 -4.27
N TYR A 233 4.24 24.12 -3.91
CA TYR A 233 3.02 24.04 -3.12
C TYR A 233 3.25 24.68 -1.74
N VAL A 234 2.43 25.68 -1.40
CA VAL A 234 2.33 26.22 -0.04
C VAL A 234 1.46 25.26 0.77
N TYR A 235 2.13 24.35 1.48
CA TYR A 235 1.50 23.23 2.15
C TYR A 235 0.38 23.67 3.10
N GLU A 236 -0.80 23.08 2.91
CA GLU A 236 -1.98 23.26 3.74
C GLU A 236 -2.66 21.90 3.91
N GLU A 237 -2.75 21.39 5.13
CA GLU A 237 -3.27 20.05 5.40
C GLU A 237 -4.74 20.10 5.85
N THR A 238 -5.58 19.29 5.22
CA THR A 238 -6.91 18.94 5.73
C THR A 238 -6.76 17.69 6.61
N ILE A 239 -6.98 17.86 7.91
CA ILE A 239 -6.85 16.77 8.89
C ILE A 239 -8.23 16.28 9.32
N LEU A 240 -8.47 14.99 9.16
CA LEU A 240 -9.70 14.29 9.54
C LEU A 240 -9.45 13.46 10.79
N TYR A 241 -10.10 13.80 11.90
CA TYR A 241 -9.91 13.14 13.19
C TYR A 241 -10.98 12.08 13.44
N ALA A 242 -10.59 10.86 13.78
CA ALA A 242 -11.54 9.80 14.11
C ALA A 242 -12.24 10.08 15.45
N GLY A 243 -13.56 10.00 15.46
CA GLY A 243 -14.37 10.03 16.69
C GLY A 243 -14.63 8.64 17.24
N TRP A 244 -14.60 8.51 18.57
CA TRP A 244 -14.70 7.22 19.26
C TRP A 244 -15.63 7.27 20.47
N ASP A 245 -16.58 6.35 20.53
CA ASP A 245 -17.39 6.09 21.73
C ASP A 245 -16.90 4.80 22.40
N LYS A 246 -16.79 4.81 23.73
CA LYS A 246 -16.49 3.59 24.47
C LYS A 246 -17.69 2.64 24.37
N LYS A 247 -17.45 1.38 24.01
CA LYS A 247 -18.49 0.33 24.03
C LYS A 247 -18.96 0.12 25.47
N ASN A 248 -20.27 0.04 25.65
CA ASN A 248 -20.90 -0.30 26.92
C ASN A 248 -20.70 -1.77 27.27
#